data_AF-A0A482X178-F1
#
_entry.id   AF-A0A482X178-F1
#
_cell.length_a   1.000
_cell.length_b   1.000
_cell.length_c   1.000
_cell.angle_alpha   90.00
_cell.angle_beta   90.00
_cell.angle_gamma   90.00
#
_symmetry.space_group_name_H-M   'P 1'
#
loop_
_entity.id
_entity.type
_entity.pdbx_description
1 polymer ?
#
loop_
_entity_poly.entity_id
_entity_poly.type
_entity_poly.pdbx_seq_one_letter_code
_entity_poly.pdbx_strand_id
1 'polypeptide(L)'
;MKSVRPRCFFDIEVGGLPIGRVVFELYSESCPLTVENFRALCTGEKGIGKTTGKPLHYKGIIFHRVVKDFMIQGGDFSVGNGTGGESIYGGTFDDENLDMKHDKPYLLSMANRGKNTNGSQFFM
;
A
#
# COMPACT_ATOMS: atom_id res chain seq x y z
N MET A 1 24.99 -7.41 10.83
CA MET A 1 24.78 -7.29 9.37
C MET A 1 23.65 -6.31 9.13
N LYS A 2 23.80 -5.33 8.22
CA LYS A 2 22.66 -4.49 7.85
C LYS A 2 21.64 -5.36 7.12
N SER A 3 20.42 -5.45 7.66
CA SER A 3 19.29 -6.07 6.96
C SER A 3 19.10 -5.38 5.61
N VAL A 4 18.97 -6.15 4.53
CA VAL A 4 18.69 -5.60 3.20
C VAL A 4 17.20 -5.31 3.13
N ARG A 5 16.84 -4.03 3.02
CA ARG A 5 15.44 -3.60 2.91
C ARG A 5 14.83 -4.07 1.59
N PRO A 6 13.60 -4.65 1.61
CA PRO A 6 12.89 -5.00 0.40
C PRO A 6 12.64 -3.77 -0.48
N ARG A 7 12.65 -3.99 -1.79
CA ARG A 7 12.24 -2.98 -2.77
C ARG A 7 11.09 -3.50 -3.62
N CYS A 8 10.08 -2.65 -3.80
CA CYS A 8 8.92 -2.90 -4.66
C CYS A 8 8.82 -1.79 -5.70
N PHE A 9 8.00 -1.97 -6.72
CA PHE A 9 7.80 -0.94 -7.73
C PHE A 9 6.37 -0.95 -8.27
N PHE A 10 5.95 0.21 -8.80
CA PHE A 10 4.78 0.34 -9.65
C PHE A 10 5.18 0.93 -10.99
N ASP A 11 4.70 0.34 -12.07
CA ASP A 11 4.66 0.98 -13.38
C ASP A 11 3.30 1.68 -13.50
N ILE A 12 3.33 2.99 -13.76
CA ILE A 12 2.15 3.86 -13.69
C ILE A 12 1.73 4.28 -15.09
N GLU A 13 0.42 4.27 -15.32
CA GLU A 13 -0.21 4.80 -16.53
C GLU A 13 -1.16 5.95 -16.19
N VAL A 14 -1.27 6.93 -17.08
CA VAL A 14 -2.27 8.00 -17.02
C VAL A 14 -2.98 8.05 -18.37
N GLY A 15 -4.29 7.84 -18.38
CA GLY A 15 -5.05 7.74 -19.63
C GLY A 15 -4.61 6.57 -20.53
N GLY A 16 -4.12 5.48 -19.92
CA GLY A 16 -3.58 4.31 -20.64
C GLY A 16 -2.18 4.52 -21.24
N LEU A 17 -1.53 5.66 -20.96
CA LEU A 17 -0.17 5.94 -21.40
C LEU A 17 0.81 5.69 -20.25
N PRO A 18 1.84 4.83 -20.41
CA PRO A 18 2.88 4.65 -19.41
C PRO A 18 3.64 5.95 -19.15
N ILE A 19 3.71 6.38 -17.88
CA ILE A 19 4.39 7.62 -17.47
C ILE A 19 5.67 7.38 -16.68
N GLY A 20 5.90 6.15 -16.22
CA GLY A 20 7.15 5.76 -15.57
C GLY A 20 6.99 4.80 -14.41
N ARG A 21 8.11 4.54 -13.75
CA ARG A 21 8.21 3.62 -12.61
C ARG A 21 8.46 4.37 -11.32
N VAL A 22 7.71 4.03 -10.28
CA VAL A 22 7.97 4.41 -8.89
C VAL A 22 8.59 3.21 -8.18
N VAL A 23 9.69 3.41 -7.45
CA VAL A 23 10.36 2.37 -6.67
C VAL A 23 10.30 2.73 -5.19
N PHE A 24 9.90 1.77 -4.36
CA PHE A 24 9.76 1.90 -2.92
C PHE A 24 10.87 1.11 -2.22
N GLU A 25 11.54 1.72 -1.26
CA GLU A 25 12.34 1.00 -0.26
C GLU A 25 11.51 0.86 1.01
N LEU A 26 11.38 -0.37 1.51
CA LEU A 26 10.49 -0.69 2.62
C LEU A 26 11.27 -0.93 3.91
N TYR A 27 10.94 -0.20 4.97
CA TYR A 27 11.64 -0.26 6.27
C TYR A 27 11.18 -1.45 7.12
N SER A 28 11.50 -2.67 6.65
CA SER A 28 11.11 -3.95 7.26
C SER A 28 11.53 -4.11 8.73
N GLU A 29 12.57 -3.39 9.15
CA GLU A 29 13.08 -3.39 10.52
C GLU A 29 12.24 -2.53 11.47
N SER A 30 11.43 -1.61 10.94
CA SER A 30 10.59 -0.71 11.74
C SER A 30 9.13 -1.17 11.77
N CYS A 31 8.62 -1.68 10.64
CA CYS A 31 7.22 -2.11 10.49
C CYS A 31 7.13 -3.43 9.69
N PRO A 32 7.60 -4.56 10.23
CA PRO A 32 7.70 -5.82 9.48
C PRO A 32 6.37 -6.31 8.90
N LEU A 33 5.24 -6.18 9.61
CA LEU A 33 3.93 -6.63 9.11
C LEU A 33 3.40 -5.71 8.00
N THR A 34 3.54 -4.40 8.20
CA THR A 34 3.13 -3.40 7.22
C THR A 34 3.92 -3.57 5.93
N VAL A 35 5.22 -3.80 6.04
CA VAL A 35 6.11 -4.02 4.91
C VAL A 35 5.79 -5.32 4.18
N GLU A 36 5.59 -6.43 4.90
CA GLU A 36 5.23 -7.70 4.27
C GLU A 36 3.85 -7.62 3.59
N ASN A 37 2.88 -6.92 4.20
CA ASN A 37 1.58 -6.66 3.59
C ASN A 37 1.72 -5.90 2.26
N PHE A 38 2.40 -4.75 2.24
CA PHE A 38 2.57 -3.97 1.03
C PHE A 38 3.37 -4.72 -0.04
N ARG A 39 4.47 -5.39 0.34
CA ARG A 39 5.31 -6.18 -0.57
C ARG A 39 4.52 -7.31 -1.21
N ALA A 40 3.76 -8.06 -0.43
CA ALA A 40 2.97 -9.18 -0.93
C ALA A 40 1.80 -8.71 -1.81
N LEU A 41 1.18 -7.57 -1.50
CA LEU A 41 0.18 -6.95 -2.37
C LEU A 41 0.80 -6.43 -3.68
N CYS A 42 2.09 -6.09 -3.71
CA CYS A 42 2.79 -5.79 -4.96
C CYS A 42 3.02 -7.04 -5.84
N THR A 43 3.19 -8.23 -5.24
CA THR A 43 3.47 -9.47 -5.99
C THR A 43 2.22 -10.28 -6.32
N GLY A 44 1.14 -10.12 -5.54
CA GLY A 44 -0.07 -10.93 -5.67
C GLY A 44 0.06 -12.35 -5.12
N GLU A 45 1.13 -12.67 -4.41
CA GLU A 45 1.48 -14.06 -4.04
C GLU A 45 0.56 -14.70 -3.00
N LYS A 46 -0.25 -13.90 -2.29
CA LYS A 46 -1.12 -14.38 -1.20
C LYS A 46 -2.51 -14.82 -1.68
N GLY A 47 -2.73 -14.84 -3.00
CA GLY A 47 -3.95 -15.40 -3.59
C GLY A 47 -5.18 -14.51 -3.39
N ILE A 48 -6.27 -15.10 -2.89
CA ILE A 48 -7.58 -14.45 -2.78
C ILE A 48 -7.83 -13.97 -1.36
N GLY A 49 -8.35 -12.74 -1.25
CA GLY A 49 -8.73 -12.11 0.00
C GLY A 49 -9.90 -12.83 0.68
N LYS A 50 -9.79 -13.00 2.00
CA LYS A 50 -10.78 -13.67 2.84
C LYS A 50 -12.09 -12.89 2.93
N THR A 51 -12.01 -11.56 2.95
CA THR A 51 -13.19 -10.70 3.18
C THR A 51 -13.80 -10.15 1.89
N THR A 52 -12.98 -9.90 0.89
CA THR A 52 -13.39 -9.32 -0.38
C THR A 52 -13.62 -10.36 -1.47
N GLY A 53 -13.06 -11.58 -1.32
CA GLY A 53 -13.11 -12.61 -2.36
C GLY A 53 -12.36 -12.23 -3.64
N LYS A 54 -11.48 -11.21 -3.59
CA LYS A 54 -10.74 -10.68 -4.74
C LYS A 54 -9.24 -10.95 -4.61
N PRO A 55 -8.47 -10.96 -5.72
CA PRO A 55 -7.02 -11.12 -5.66
C PRO A 55 -6.36 -10.06 -4.76
N LEU A 56 -5.50 -10.50 -3.84
CA LEU A 56 -4.68 -9.64 -2.98
C LEU A 56 -3.50 -9.07 -3.78
N HIS A 57 -3.79 -8.16 -4.72
CA HIS A 57 -2.80 -7.66 -5.67
C HIS A 57 -3.10 -6.21 -6.10
N TYR A 58 -2.06 -5.37 -6.16
CA TYR A 58 -2.13 -3.99 -6.63
C TYR A 58 -2.14 -3.84 -8.15
N LYS A 59 -1.86 -4.89 -8.94
CA LYS A 59 -1.89 -4.77 -10.40
C LYS A 59 -3.29 -4.41 -10.89
N GLY A 60 -3.38 -3.32 -11.65
CA GLY A 60 -4.63 -2.84 -12.26
C GLY A 60 -5.50 -1.95 -11.35
N ILE A 61 -5.04 -1.63 -10.14
CA ILE A 61 -5.73 -0.63 -9.30
C ILE A 61 -5.49 0.78 -9.82
N ILE A 62 -6.30 1.72 -9.33
CA ILE A 62 -6.13 3.15 -9.60
C ILE A 62 -5.73 3.91 -8.33
N PHE A 63 -5.12 5.09 -8.52
CA PHE A 63 -5.04 6.12 -7.49
C PHE A 63 -6.35 6.90 -7.49
N HIS A 64 -7.27 6.50 -6.61
CA HIS A 64 -8.64 7.02 -6.60
C HIS A 64 -8.78 8.40 -5.95
N ARG A 65 -7.74 8.88 -5.24
CA ARG A 65 -7.76 10.19 -4.60
C ARG A 65 -6.40 10.87 -4.73
N VAL A 66 -6.39 12.04 -5.37
CA VAL A 66 -5.21 12.87 -5.60
C VAL A 66 -5.50 14.27 -5.06
N VAL A 67 -4.67 14.75 -4.14
CA VAL A 67 -4.80 16.10 -3.56
C VAL A 67 -3.52 16.86 -3.85
N LYS A 68 -3.65 17.92 -4.66
CA LYS A 68 -2.52 18.77 -5.04
C LYS A 68 -1.80 19.30 -3.80
N ASP A 69 -0.47 19.30 -3.85
CA ASP A 69 0.42 19.78 -2.79
C ASP A 69 0.29 19.01 -1.45
N PHE A 70 -0.27 17.80 -1.50
CA PHE A 70 -0.41 16.96 -0.32
C PHE A 70 -0.03 15.50 -0.58
N MET A 71 -0.88 14.71 -1.25
CA MET A 71 -0.64 13.27 -1.41
C MET A 71 -1.42 12.66 -2.58
N ILE A 72 -1.03 11.44 -2.95
CA ILE A 72 -1.81 10.52 -3.78
C ILE A 72 -2.15 9.26 -2.98
N GLN A 73 -3.39 8.78 -3.09
CA GLN A 73 -3.88 7.62 -2.36
C GLN A 73 -4.42 6.55 -3.33
N GLY A 74 -4.04 5.31 -3.03
CA GLY A 74 -4.41 4.12 -3.80
C GLY A 74 -4.58 2.90 -2.91
N GLY A 75 -4.47 1.71 -3.50
CA GLY A 75 -4.48 0.43 -2.77
C GLY A 75 -5.86 -0.18 -2.51
N ASP A 76 -6.95 0.49 -2.91
CA ASP A 76 -8.29 -0.11 -2.89
C ASP A 76 -8.50 -0.98 -4.14
N PHE A 77 -8.05 -2.24 -4.07
CA PHE A 77 -8.20 -3.19 -5.18
C PHE A 77 -9.61 -3.79 -5.28
N SER A 78 -10.46 -3.61 -4.26
CA SER A 78 -11.76 -4.29 -4.20
C SER A 78 -12.92 -3.41 -4.64
N VAL A 79 -12.93 -2.12 -4.29
CA VAL A 79 -14.01 -1.19 -4.71
C VAL A 79 -13.45 -0.07 -5.58
N GLY A 80 -12.18 0.32 -5.40
CA GLY A 80 -11.51 1.34 -6.20
C GLY A 80 -11.96 2.77 -5.91
N ASN A 81 -12.64 3.03 -4.80
CA ASN A 81 -13.16 4.36 -4.44
C ASN A 81 -12.78 4.81 -3.02
N GLY A 82 -11.96 4.02 -2.32
CA GLY A 82 -11.49 4.29 -0.97
C GLY A 82 -12.33 3.60 0.11
N THR A 83 -13.40 2.88 -0.23
CA THR A 83 -14.21 2.11 0.73
C THR A 83 -13.84 0.65 0.88
N GLY A 84 -13.00 0.13 -0.02
CA GLY A 84 -12.57 -1.26 -0.01
C GLY A 84 -11.12 -1.47 0.41
N GLY A 85 -10.54 -2.53 -0.14
CA GLY A 85 -9.25 -3.08 0.24
C GLY A 85 -9.33 -4.07 1.40
N GLU A 86 -8.31 -4.92 1.50
CA GLU A 86 -8.07 -5.77 2.67
C GLU A 86 -6.59 -6.11 2.76
N SER A 87 -6.09 -6.41 3.95
CA SER A 87 -4.71 -6.87 4.16
C SER A 87 -4.51 -8.34 3.81
N ILE A 88 -3.27 -8.75 3.61
CA ILE A 88 -2.93 -10.16 3.39
C ILE A 88 -3.23 -11.08 4.59
N TYR A 89 -3.49 -10.49 5.75
CA TYR A 89 -3.81 -11.21 6.99
C TYR A 89 -5.31 -11.55 7.08
N GLY A 90 -6.13 -10.89 6.26
CA GLY A 90 -7.59 -10.98 6.23
C GLY A 90 -8.23 -9.81 6.95
N GLY A 91 -9.02 -9.01 6.24
CA GLY A 91 -9.59 -7.78 6.80
C GLY A 91 -8.51 -6.74 7.12
N THR A 92 -8.54 -6.16 8.31
CA THR A 92 -7.57 -5.15 8.76
C THR A 92 -6.55 -5.71 9.78
N PHE A 93 -5.45 -4.99 9.98
CA PHE A 93 -4.46 -5.27 11.02
C PHE A 93 -4.10 -4.01 11.82
N ASP A 94 -3.47 -4.24 12.99
CA ASP A 94 -3.14 -3.23 13.97
C ASP A 94 -2.03 -2.26 13.51
N ASP A 95 -1.97 -1.08 14.14
CA ASP A 95 -0.87 -0.14 13.94
C ASP A 95 0.43 -0.71 14.57
N GLU A 96 1.54 -0.72 13.83
CA GLU A 96 2.83 -1.23 14.35
C GLU A 96 3.66 -0.14 15.05
N ASN A 97 4.26 0.76 14.26
CA ASN A 97 5.17 1.79 14.74
C ASN A 97 4.72 3.17 14.23
N LEU A 98 4.42 4.07 15.16
CA LEU A 98 3.92 5.42 14.88
C LEU A 98 4.96 6.50 15.22
N ASP A 99 6.18 6.13 15.60
CA ASP A 99 7.26 7.08 15.92
C ASP A 99 7.85 7.73 14.66
N MET A 100 7.65 7.09 13.50
CA MET A 100 8.05 7.59 12.20
C MET A 100 7.18 8.78 11.77
N LYS A 101 7.81 9.92 11.49
CA LYS A 101 7.11 11.15 11.11
C LYS A 101 7.06 11.33 9.59
N HIS A 102 5.98 11.97 9.12
CA HIS A 102 5.87 12.47 7.75
C HIS A 102 6.62 13.80 7.58
N ASP A 103 7.95 13.76 7.72
CA ASP A 103 8.81 14.95 7.78
C ASP A 103 9.47 15.34 6.45
N LYS A 104 9.21 14.56 5.39
CA LYS A 104 9.72 14.79 4.03
C LYS A 104 8.74 14.28 2.98
N PRO A 105 8.78 14.81 1.74
CA PRO A 105 7.94 14.33 0.66
C PRO A 105 8.28 12.87 0.27
N TYR A 106 7.33 12.21 -0.40
CA TYR A 106 7.47 10.87 -0.98
C TYR A 106 7.57 9.72 0.03
N LEU A 107 7.12 9.93 1.27
CA LEU A 107 7.04 8.87 2.26
C LEU A 107 5.79 8.00 2.01
N LEU A 108 6.01 6.70 1.88
CA LEU A 108 4.92 5.72 1.79
C LEU A 108 4.32 5.47 3.18
N SER A 109 2.99 5.53 3.28
CA SER A 109 2.28 5.33 4.54
C SER A 109 0.94 4.63 4.34
N MET A 110 0.42 3.97 5.38
CA MET A 110 -0.89 3.30 5.34
C MET A 110 -2.02 4.31 5.48
N ALA A 111 -3.02 4.19 4.62
CA ALA A 111 -4.30 4.85 4.85
C ALA A 111 -5.15 3.98 5.77
N ASN A 112 -5.80 4.59 6.76
CA ASN A 112 -6.66 3.89 7.72
C ASN A 112 -7.94 4.69 8.01
N ARG A 113 -8.86 4.09 8.78
CA ARG A 113 -10.17 4.63 9.17
C ARG A 113 -10.29 4.73 10.69
N GLY A 114 -9.19 5.06 11.35
CA GLY A 114 -9.06 5.04 12.81
C GLY A 114 -8.04 4.00 13.28
N LYS A 115 -7.84 3.94 14.60
CA LYS A 115 -6.85 3.07 15.23
C LYS A 115 -7.03 1.61 14.78
N ASN A 116 -5.92 0.96 14.43
CA ASN A 116 -5.86 -0.48 14.11
C ASN A 116 -6.75 -0.90 12.91
N THR A 117 -6.83 -0.07 11.87
CA THR A 117 -7.65 -0.37 10.67
C THR A 117 -6.84 -0.39 9.38
N ASN A 118 -5.58 -0.83 9.46
CA ASN A 118 -4.72 -0.93 8.28
C ASN A 118 -5.20 -2.05 7.36
N GLY A 119 -5.44 -1.75 6.08
CA GLY A 119 -5.88 -2.72 5.08
C GLY A 119 -4.84 -2.86 3.96
N SER A 120 -5.25 -2.53 2.74
CA SER A 120 -4.35 -2.44 1.58
C SER A 120 -4.14 -1.01 1.08
N GLN A 121 -4.91 -0.05 1.57
CA GLN A 121 -4.81 1.33 1.10
C GLN A 121 -3.57 2.03 1.64
N PHE A 122 -2.95 2.84 0.80
CA PHE A 122 -1.72 3.57 1.10
C PHE A 122 -1.75 4.96 0.47
N PHE A 123 -0.88 5.85 0.94
CA PHE A 123 -0.63 7.14 0.32
C PHE A 123 0.86 7.49 0.28
N MET A 124 1.21 8.45 -0.58
CA MET A 124 2.54 9.03 -0.77
C MET A 124 2.49 10.53 -0.95
#